data_AF-A0A6P1KFU8-F1
#
_entry.id   AF-A0A6P1KFU8-F1
#
_cell.length_a   1.000
_cell.length_b   1.000
_cell.length_c   1.000
_cell.angle_alpha   90.00
_cell.angle_beta   90.00
_cell.angle_gamma   90.00
#
_symmetry.space_group_name_H-M   'P 1'
#
loop_
_entity.id
_entity.type
_entity.pdbx_description
1 polymer ?
#
loop_
_entity_poly.entity_id
_entity_poly.type
_entity_poly.pdbx_seq_one_letter_code
_entity_poly.pdbx_strand_id
1 'polypeptide(L)' 'MNKPLDFEQELERRKKNQRLANAIFAVDGLKTNPNTQHIFNDYANGNLATIAEAIKELDKHYNVKRLLI' A
#
# COMPACT_ATOMS: atom_id res chain seq x y z
N MET A 1 22.79 -13.29 0.16
CA MET A 1 21.82 -12.73 -0.80
C MET A 1 20.47 -13.34 -0.46
N ASN A 2 19.49 -12.56 -0.03
CA ASN A 2 18.16 -13.13 0.29
C ASN A 2 17.49 -13.57 -1.01
N LYS A 3 17.03 -14.81 -1.06
CA LYS A 3 16.28 -15.35 -2.20
C LYS A 3 15.05 -14.48 -2.44
N PRO A 4 14.70 -14.15 -3.70
CA PRO A 4 13.44 -13.48 -3.99
C PRO A 4 12.29 -14.30 -3.43
N LEU A 5 11.35 -13.62 -2.78
CA LEU A 5 10.14 -14.24 -2.26
C LEU A 5 9.31 -14.79 -3.43
N ASP A 6 8.67 -15.93 -3.23
CA ASP A 6 7.61 -16.35 -4.15
C ASP A 6 6.39 -15.43 -4.03
N PHE A 7 5.44 -15.57 -4.96
CA PHE A 7 4.28 -14.70 -5.05
C PHE A 7 3.42 -14.71 -3.77
N GLU A 8 3.21 -15.88 -3.17
CA GLU A 8 2.41 -16.02 -1.95
C GLU A 8 3.12 -15.37 -0.75
N GLN A 9 4.43 -15.60 -0.62
CA GLN A 9 5.26 -14.96 0.39
C GLN A 9 5.28 -13.43 0.24
N GLU A 10 5.31 -12.94 -1.00
CA GLU A 10 5.24 -11.52 -1.28
C GLU A 10 3.87 -10.93 -0.92
N LEU A 11 2.77 -11.61 -1.24
CA LEU A 11 1.43 -11.19 -0.82
C LEU A 11 1.31 -11.14 0.71
N GLU A 12 1.75 -12.18 1.41
CA GLU A 12 1.70 -12.20 2.88
C GLU A 12 2.59 -11.13 3.51
N ARG A 13 3.75 -10.84 2.91
CA ARG A 13 4.60 -9.71 3.32
C ARG A 13 3.85 -8.38 3.15
N ARG A 14 3.16 -8.16 2.03
CA ARG A 14 2.39 -6.92 1.79
C ARG A 14 1.24 -6.77 2.78
N LYS A 15 0.44 -7.82 3.02
CA LYS A 15 -0.63 -7.81 4.02
C LYS A 15 -0.10 -7.55 5.42
N LYS A 16 1.03 -8.16 5.79
CA LYS A 16 1.70 -7.92 7.08
C LYS A 16 2.11 -6.45 7.21
N ASN A 17 2.76 -5.87 6.19
CA ASN A 17 3.16 -4.47 6.20
C ASN A 17 1.96 -3.53 6.34
N GLN A 18 0.84 -3.83 5.67
CA GLN A 18 -0.36 -3.03 5.79
C GLN A 18 -0.95 -3.08 7.21
N ARG A 19 -1.03 -4.27 7.83
CA ARG A 19 -1.48 -4.40 9.23
C ARG A 19 -0.59 -3.61 10.18
N LEU A 20 0.73 -3.65 9.98
CA LEU A 20 1.68 -2.90 10.79
C LEU A 20 1.51 -1.38 10.62
N ALA A 21 1.35 -0.90 9.39
CA ALA A 21 1.09 0.51 9.12
C ALA A 21 -0.21 0.98 9.81
N ASN A 22 -1.28 0.20 9.70
CA ASN A 22 -2.56 0.51 10.37
C ASN A 22 -2.42 0.51 11.90
N ALA A 23 -1.62 -0.40 12.47
CA ALA A 23 -1.36 -0.45 13.90
C ALA A 23 -0.58 0.78 14.39
N ILE A 24 0.38 1.28 13.60
CA ILE A 24 1.13 2.51 13.91
C ILE A 24 0.17 3.70 14.01
N PHE A 25 -0.73 3.89 13.02
CA PHE A 25 -1.75 4.94 13.10
C PHE A 25 -2.64 4.79 14.34
N ALA A 26 -3.06 3.56 14.66
CA ALA A 26 -3.92 3.29 15.80
C ALA A 26 -3.26 3.61 17.16
N VAL A 27 -1.96 3.34 17.31
CA VAL A 27 -1.18 3.70 18.51
C VAL A 27 -1.20 5.21 18.75
N ASP A 28 -1.12 6.00 17.68
CA ASP A 28 -1.18 7.46 17.75
C ASP A 28 -2.62 8.03 17.82
N GLY A 29 -3.64 7.15 17.94
CA GLY A 29 -5.04 7.55 17.92
C GLY A 29 -5.53 8.10 16.57
N LEU A 30 -4.75 7.89 15.51
CA LEU A 30 -5.06 8.31 14.15
C LEU A 30 -5.88 7.25 13.42
N LYS A 31 -6.77 7.71 12.54
CA LYS A 31 -7.49 6.83 11.62
C LYS A 31 -6.80 6.84 10.27
N THR A 32 -6.70 5.68 9.63
CA THR A 32 -6.37 5.60 8.21
C THR A 32 -7.39 6.37 7.39
N ASN A 33 -6.97 7.00 6.30
CA ASN A 33 -7.87 7.77 5.45
C ASN A 33 -8.89 6.85 4.76
N PRO A 34 -10.19 6.92 5.08
CA PRO A 34 -11.19 6.01 4.53
C PRO A 34 -11.35 6.15 3.01
N ASN A 35 -11.08 7.32 2.44
CA ASN A 35 -11.27 7.58 1.02
C ASN A 35 -10.19 6.92 0.15
N THR A 36 -9.04 6.58 0.73
CA THR A 36 -7.89 6.01 0.00
C THR A 36 -7.43 4.66 0.53
N GLN A 37 -7.98 4.19 1.65
CA GLN A 37 -7.60 2.90 2.25
C GLN A 37 -7.77 1.72 1.29
N HIS A 38 -8.78 1.78 0.41
CA HIS A 38 -9.02 0.74 -0.60
C HIS A 38 -7.82 0.53 -1.53
N ILE A 39 -7.10 1.60 -1.91
CA ILE A 39 -5.91 1.52 -2.79
C ILE A 39 -4.79 0.71 -2.13
N PHE A 40 -4.58 0.91 -0.83
CA PHE A 40 -3.59 0.14 -0.07
C PHE A 40 -4.03 -1.31 0.11
N ASN A 41 -5.32 -1.57 0.31
CA ASN A 41 -5.88 -2.93 0.37
C ASN A 41 -5.68 -3.65 -0.97
N ASP A 42 -5.89 -2.96 -2.09
CA ASP A 42 -5.73 -3.52 -3.43
C ASP A 42 -4.27 -3.89 -3.71
N TYR A 43 -3.31 -3.07 -3.29
CA TYR A 43 -1.90 -3.45 -3.35
C TYR A 43 -1.56 -4.65 -2.44
N ALA A 44 -2.08 -4.65 -1.21
CA ALA A 44 -1.81 -5.73 -0.26
C ALA A 44 -2.38 -7.09 -0.69
N ASN A 45 -3.52 -7.08 -1.37
CA ASN A 45 -4.18 -8.28 -1.89
C ASN A 45 -3.71 -8.68 -3.29
N GLY A 46 -2.84 -7.87 -3.93
CA GLY A 46 -2.33 -8.15 -5.27
C GLY A 46 -3.24 -7.71 -6.43
N ASN A 47 -4.34 -7.02 -6.15
CA ASN A 47 -5.18 -6.37 -7.17
C ASN A 47 -4.40 -5.26 -7.89
N LEU A 48 -3.46 -4.63 -7.19
CA LEU A 48 -2.40 -3.80 -7.77
C LEU A 48 -1.07 -4.54 -7.67
N ALA A 49 -0.43 -4.78 -8.82
CA ALA A 49 0.78 -5.58 -8.90
C ALA A 49 1.97 -4.87 -8.25
N THR A 50 2.02 -3.54 -8.37
CA THR A 50 3.17 -2.72 -7.96
C THR A 50 2.79 -1.54 -7.07
N ILE A 51 3.78 -1.04 -6.30
CA ILE A 51 3.64 0.21 -5.54
C ILE A 51 3.43 1.40 -6.48
N ALA A 52 4.04 1.38 -7.67
CA ALA A 52 3.89 2.46 -8.65
C ALA A 52 2.45 2.63 -9.12
N GLU A 53 1.71 1.52 -9.30
CA GLU A 53 0.28 1.56 -9.63
C GLU A 53 -0.54 2.12 -8.47
N ALA A 54 -0.26 1.71 -7.23
CA ALA A 54 -0.92 2.27 -6.04
C ALA A 54 -0.67 3.79 -5.91
N ILE A 55 0.56 4.24 -6.18
CA ILE A 55 0.89 5.67 -6.22
C ILE A 55 0.10 6.39 -7.32
N LYS A 56 -0.02 5.80 -8.51
CA LYS A 56 -0.78 6.38 -9.62
C LYS A 56 -2.27 6.52 -9.29
N GLU A 57 -2.87 5.54 -8.64
CA GLU A 57 -4.26 5.64 -8.19
C GLU A 57 -4.43 6.70 -7.08
N LEU A 58 -3.47 6.82 -6.17
CA LEU A 58 -3.46 7.91 -5.17
C LEU A 58 -3.36 9.28 -5.84
N ASP A 59 -2.46 9.43 -6.82
CA ASP A 59 -2.27 10.67 -7.56
C ASP A 59 -3.54 11.07 -8.32
N LYS A 60 -4.20 10.09 -8.95
CA LYS A 60 -5.49 10.29 -9.61
C LYS A 60 -6.57 10.73 -8.60
N HIS A 61 -6.66 10.11 -7.44
CA HIS A 61 -7.63 10.46 -6.40
C HIS A 61 -7.48 11.90 -5.92
N TYR A 62 -6.24 12.35 -5.68
CA TYR A 62 -5.94 13.70 -5.20
C TYR A 62 -5.70 14.72 -6.31
N ASN A 63 -5.84 14.34 -7.58
CA ASN A 63 -5.52 15.16 -8.75
C ASN A 63 -4.09 15.75 -8.69
N VAL A 64 -3.13 14.95 -8.22
CA VAL A 64 -1.72 15.33 -8.09
C VAL A 64 -0.98 14.94 -9.36
N LYS A 65 -0.22 15.89 -9.92
CA LYS A 65 0.79 15.59 -10.95
C LYS A 65 2.15 15.55 -10.26
N ARG A 66 2.69 14.35 -10.01
CA ARG A 66 4.06 14.22 -9.52
C ARG A 66 5.03 14.66 -10.61
N LEU A 67 5.89 15.61 -10.27
CA LEU A 67 7.10 15.86 -11.05
C LEU A 67 8.01 14.66 -10.81
N LEU A 68 8.37 13.94 -11.88
CA LEU A 68 9.41 12.92 -11.82
C LEU A 68 10.71 13.65 -11.46
N ILE A 69 11.22 13.37 -10.26
CA ILE A 69 12.57 13.78 -9.82
C ILE A 69 13.53 12.63 -10.13
#